data_AF-A0A6P4ELI1-F1
#
_entry.id   AF-A0A6P4ELI1-F1
#
_cell.length_a   1.000
_cell.length_b   1.000
_cell.length_c   1.000
_cell.angle_alpha   90.00
_cell.angle_beta   90.00
_cell.angle_gamma   90.00
#
_symmetry.space_group_name_H-M   'P 1'
#
loop_
_entity.id
_entity.type
_entity.pdbx_description
1 polymer ?
#
loop_
_entity_poly.entity_id
_entity_poly.type
_entity_poly.pdbx_seq_one_letter_code
_entity_poly.pdbx_strand_id
1 'polypeptide(L)'
;MWPKGFSDALYRRYGTVFTYGSSATTLYEVSGSGKEWAYAVKNIKIPYTIELRDKGLLGFLLPPEDILPVAREVTEGFVGMIAAAREIDIL
;
A
#
# COMPACT_ATOMS: atom_id res chain seq x y z
N MET A 1 -11.41 1.89 7.16
CA MET A 1 -10.78 0.67 6.59
C MET A 1 -9.29 0.94 6.42
N TRP A 2 -8.40 0.06 6.90
CA TRP A 2 -6.94 0.29 6.94
C TRP A 2 -6.24 0.66 5.60
N PRO A 3 -6.66 0.22 4.39
CA PRO A 3 -5.99 0.63 3.15
C PRO A 3 -6.28 2.10 2.83
N LYS A 4 -7.46 2.59 3.21
CA LYS A 4 -7.80 4.00 3.14
C LYS A 4 -6.92 4.82 4.09
N GLY A 5 -6.63 4.31 5.29
CA GLY A 5 -5.72 4.93 6.24
C GLY A 5 -4.30 5.13 5.67
N PHE A 6 -3.80 4.14 4.92
CA PHE A 6 -2.54 4.27 4.19
C PHE A 6 -2.59 5.38 3.14
N SER A 7 -3.58 5.34 2.25
CA SER A 7 -3.71 6.30 1.14
C SER A 7 -3.92 7.74 1.63
N ASP A 8 -4.80 7.94 2.63
CA ASP A 8 -5.09 9.27 3.20
C ASP A 8 -3.85 9.89 3.87
N ALA A 9 -3.04 9.09 4.57
CA ALA A 9 -1.87 9.60 5.29
C ALA A 9 -0.72 9.94 4.32
N LEU A 10 -0.43 9.03 3.38
CA LEU A 10 0.58 9.24 2.33
C LEU A 10 0.29 10.48 1.49
N TYR A 11 -0.98 10.69 1.12
CA TYR A 11 -1.41 11.82 0.30
C TYR A 11 -0.99 13.18 0.86
N ARG A 12 -0.92 13.34 2.19
CA ARG A 12 -0.68 14.63 2.85
C ARG A 12 0.69 15.23 2.53
N ARG A 13 1.69 14.40 2.21
CA ARG A 13 3.07 14.89 2.04
C ARG A 13 3.29 15.56 0.69
N TYR A 14 2.93 14.86 -0.38
CA TYR A 14 3.24 15.25 -1.76
C TYR A 14 2.03 15.23 -2.70
N GLY A 15 0.83 14.95 -2.19
CA GLY A 15 -0.39 14.87 -3.01
C GLY A 15 -0.47 13.62 -3.89
N THR A 16 0.38 12.62 -3.65
CA THR A 16 0.39 11.38 -4.45
C THR A 16 -0.87 10.57 -4.19
N VAL A 17 -1.60 10.25 -5.26
CA VAL A 17 -2.87 9.52 -5.17
C VAL A 17 -2.64 8.03 -5.42
N PHE A 18 -2.79 7.24 -4.36
CA PHE A 18 -2.78 5.77 -4.38
C PHE A 18 -4.22 5.23 -4.46
N THR A 19 -4.45 4.30 -5.38
CA THR A 19 -5.67 3.49 -5.43
C THR A 19 -5.54 2.30 -4.47
N TYR A 20 -6.67 1.84 -3.92
CA TYR A 20 -6.69 0.72 -2.98
C TYR A 20 -7.91 -0.18 -3.21
N GLY A 21 -7.74 -1.47 -2.92
CA GLY A 21 -8.78 -2.49 -3.08
C GLY A 21 -8.18 -3.89 -3.12
N SER A 22 -8.98 -4.88 -3.50
CA SER A 22 -8.46 -6.23 -3.77
C SER A 22 -7.65 -6.23 -5.07
N SER A 23 -6.67 -7.13 -5.21
CA SER A 23 -5.91 -7.24 -6.46
C SER A 23 -6.80 -7.48 -7.67
N ALA A 24 -7.81 -8.36 -7.54
CA ALA A 24 -8.75 -8.67 -8.62
C ALA A 24 -9.51 -7.44 -9.14
N THR A 25 -9.79 -6.46 -8.28
CA THR A 25 -10.55 -5.24 -8.65
C THR A 25 -9.67 -4.05 -9.01
N THR A 26 -8.44 -4.00 -8.47
CA THR A 26 -7.56 -2.81 -8.58
C THR A 26 -6.44 -3.01 -9.61
N LEU A 27 -6.08 -4.26 -9.89
CA LEU A 27 -5.01 -4.63 -10.81
C LEU A 27 -5.52 -5.63 -11.86
N TYR A 28 -5.58 -6.90 -11.47
CA TYR A 28 -6.03 -8.02 -12.30
C TYR A 28 -6.25 -9.26 -11.42
N GLU A 29 -6.98 -10.25 -11.94
CA GLU A 29 -7.16 -11.54 -11.28
C GLU A 29 -5.84 -12.32 -11.23
N VAL A 30 -5.45 -12.75 -10.04
CA VAL A 30 -4.22 -13.49 -9.80
C VAL A 30 -4.48 -14.56 -8.75
N SER A 31 -3.69 -15.63 -8.78
CA SER A 31 -3.65 -16.63 -7.71
C SER A 31 -2.20 -16.93 -7.32
N GLY A 32 -2.01 -17.41 -6.09
CA GLY A 32 -0.69 -17.82 -5.60
C GLY A 32 0.22 -16.68 -5.15
N SER A 33 -0.32 -15.48 -4.93
CA SER A 33 0.48 -14.37 -4.40
C SER A 33 0.86 -14.61 -2.94
N GLY A 34 2.01 -14.05 -2.52
CA GLY A 34 2.48 -14.17 -1.14
C GLY A 34 1.47 -13.64 -0.11
N LYS A 35 0.73 -12.57 -0.45
CA LYS A 35 -0.32 -12.03 0.43
C LYS A 35 -1.52 -12.95 0.60
N GLU A 36 -1.90 -13.70 -0.45
CA GLU A 36 -3.00 -14.67 -0.38
C GLU A 36 -2.62 -15.85 0.49
N TRP A 37 -1.40 -16.35 0.35
CA TRP A 37 -0.88 -17.40 1.23
C TRP A 37 -0.79 -16.91 2.69
N ALA A 38 -0.28 -15.70 2.93
CA ALA A 38 -0.21 -15.09 4.25
C ALA A 38 -1.60 -14.96 4.90
N TYR A 39 -2.60 -14.54 4.12
CA TYR A 39 -3.99 -14.46 4.55
C TYR A 39 -4.58 -15.84 4.86
N ALA A 40 -4.58 -16.74 3.89
CA ALA A 40 -5.33 -18.00 3.94
C ALA A 40 -4.65 -19.09 4.78
N VAL A 41 -3.32 -19.15 4.78
CA VAL A 41 -2.56 -20.24 5.43
C VAL A 41 -2.00 -19.81 6.77
N LYS A 42 -1.52 -18.57 6.88
CA LYS A 42 -0.91 -18.07 8.14
C LYS A 42 -1.86 -17.24 8.99
N ASN A 43 -3.11 -17.04 8.54
CA ASN A 43 -4.12 -16.26 9.25
C ASN A 43 -3.63 -14.85 9.62
N ILE A 44 -2.78 -14.26 8.76
CA ILE A 44 -2.35 -12.87 8.93
C ILE A 44 -3.52 -11.99 8.50
N LYS A 45 -4.07 -11.22 9.43
CA LYS A 45 -5.24 -10.35 9.20
C LYS A 45 -4.96 -9.19 8.24
N ILE A 46 -3.69 -8.80 8.14
CA ILE A 46 -3.22 -7.56 7.51
C ILE A 46 -2.16 -7.87 6.43
N PRO A 47 -2.44 -8.70 5.40
CA PRO A 47 -1.48 -8.93 4.33
C PRO A 47 -1.76 -8.00 3.14
N TYR A 48 -0.76 -7.21 2.73
CA TYR A 48 -0.90 -6.23 1.64
C TYR A 48 0.23 -6.31 0.62
N THR A 49 -0.05 -5.74 -0.54
CA THR A 49 0.93 -5.43 -1.58
C THR A 49 0.87 -3.92 -1.80
N ILE A 50 2.03 -3.27 -1.86
CA ILE A 50 2.14 -1.85 -2.15
C ILE A 50 2.91 -1.73 -3.45
N GLU A 51 2.24 -1.22 -4.49
CA GLU A 51 2.87 -0.83 -5.75
C GLU A 51 3.25 0.65 -5.65
N LEU A 52 4.54 0.96 -5.76
CA LEU A 52 5.07 2.31 -5.56
C LEU A 52 4.89 3.19 -6.81
N ARG A 53 5.45 4.40 -6.76
CA ARG A 53 5.51 5.29 -7.93
C ARG A 53 6.35 4.67 -9.07
N ASP A 54 6.15 5.08 -10.31
CA ASP A 54 5.10 5.98 -10.79
C ASP A 54 3.91 5.21 -11.40
N LYS A 55 3.12 5.85 -12.26
CA LYS A 55 1.96 5.21 -12.93
C LYS A 55 2.32 4.62 -14.30
N GLY A 56 3.60 4.30 -14.53
CA GLY A 56 4.09 3.66 -15.74
C GLY A 56 4.76 4.59 -16.75
N LEU A 57 5.01 5.86 -16.42
CA LEU A 57 5.77 6.76 -17.31
C LEU A 57 7.25 6.37 -17.32
N LEU A 58 7.82 6.14 -16.14
CA LEU A 58 9.19 5.67 -15.94
C LEU A 58 9.22 4.22 -15.44
N GLY A 59 8.17 3.79 -14.73
CA GLY A 59 8.04 2.43 -14.21
C GLY A 59 9.23 2.06 -13.32
N PHE A 60 9.92 0.98 -13.67
CA PHE A 60 11.09 0.49 -12.92
C PHE A 60 12.33 1.40 -13.02
N LEU A 61 12.33 2.39 -13.90
CA LEU A 61 13.43 3.34 -14.10
C LEU A 61 13.17 4.70 -13.45
N LEU A 62 12.42 4.71 -12.34
CA LEU A 62 12.21 5.91 -11.52
C LEU A 62 13.57 6.50 -11.09
N PRO A 63 13.77 7.83 -11.19
CA PRO A 63 15.10 8.39 -11.03
C PRO A 63 15.53 8.43 -9.56
N PRO A 64 16.84 8.43 -9.25
CA PRO A 64 17.34 8.34 -7.87
C PRO A 64 16.84 9.44 -6.93
N GLU A 65 16.54 10.63 -7.45
CA GLU A 65 15.97 11.76 -6.71
C GLU A 65 14.58 11.45 -6.10
N ASP A 66 13.84 10.48 -6.64
CA ASP A 66 12.53 10.05 -6.13
C ASP A 66 12.64 9.03 -4.98
N ILE A 67 13.82 8.46 -4.71
CA ILE A 67 14.00 7.46 -3.64
C ILE A 67 13.54 8.02 -2.29
N LEU A 68 14.04 9.21 -1.90
CA LEU A 68 13.70 9.81 -0.61
C LEU A 68 12.25 10.31 -0.55
N PRO A 69 11.70 11.01 -1.57
CA PRO A 69 10.28 11.34 -1.63
C PRO A 69 9.36 10.12 -1.47
N VAL A 70 9.58 9.04 -2.22
CA VAL A 70 8.77 7.82 -2.13
C VAL A 70 8.87 7.18 -0.75
N ALA A 71 10.08 7.01 -0.22
CA ALA A 71 10.27 6.42 1.11
C ALA A 71 9.55 7.21 2.22
N ARG A 72 9.58 8.54 2.14
CA ARG A 72 8.96 9.44 3.12
C ARG A 72 7.44 9.35 3.13
N GLU A 73 6.81 9.39 1.97
CA GLU A 73 5.34 9.33 1.89
C GLU A 73 4.81 7.93 2.23
N VAL A 74 5.52 6.87 1.84
CA VAL A 74 5.16 5.49 2.17
C VAL A 74 5.26 5.24 3.68
N THR A 75 6.27 5.84 4.34
CA THR A 75 6.39 5.78 5.80
C THR A 75 5.18 6.43 6.48
N GLU A 76 4.71 7.58 6.00
CA GLU A 76 3.48 8.21 6.51
C GLU A 76 2.25 7.34 6.24
N GLY A 77 2.19 6.69 5.07
CA GLY A 77 1.18 5.68 4.77
C GLY A 77 1.14 4.54 5.80
N PHE A 78 2.31 3.99 6.16
CA PHE A 78 2.38 2.95 7.21
C PHE A 78 1.86 3.44 8.56
N VAL A 79 2.19 4.66 8.97
CA VAL A 79 1.67 5.26 10.20
C VAL A 79 0.13 5.36 10.16
N GLY A 80 -0.43 5.84 9.06
CA GLY A 80 -1.89 5.93 8.87
C GLY A 80 -2.58 4.57 8.86
N MET A 81 -1.98 3.57 8.23
CA MET A 81 -2.47 2.20 8.20
C MET A 81 -2.52 1.58 9.60
N ILE A 82 -1.44 1.73 10.39
CA ILE A 82 -1.37 1.22 11.76
C ILE A 82 -2.41 1.91 12.65
N ALA A 83 -2.56 3.24 12.54
CA ALA A 83 -3.59 3.98 13.26
C ALA A 83 -5.00 3.47 12.94
N ALA A 84 -5.33 3.35 11.65
CA ALA A 84 -6.63 2.86 11.20
C ALA A 84 -6.90 1.38 11.58
N ALA A 85 -5.86 0.56 11.69
CA ALA A 85 -5.97 -0.83 12.13
C ALA A 85 -6.23 -0.94 13.65
N ARG A 86 -5.65 -0.04 14.46
CA ARG A 86 -5.94 0.05 15.90
C ARG A 86 -7.37 0.50 16.19
N GLU A 87 -7.93 1.40 15.38
CA GLU A 87 -9.32 1.88 15.53
C GLU A 87 -10.38 0.78 15.44
N ILE A 88 -10.06 -0.34 14.79
CA ILE A 88 -10.96 -1.46 14.58
C ILE A 88 -10.50 -2.75 15.27
N ASP A 89 -9.55 -2.63 16.21
CA ASP A 89 -9.09 -3.74 17.08
C ASP A 89 -8.53 -4.95 16.30
N ILE A 90 -7.75 -4.70 15.25
CA ILE A 90 -7.06 -5.77 14.49
C ILE A 90 -5.54 -5.79 14.68
N LEU A 91 -5.00 -4.91 15.53
CA LEU A 91 -3.61 -4.80 15.94
C LEU A 91 -3.48 -4.73 17.46
#